data_AF-A0A376LND3-F1
#
_entry.id   AF-A0A376LND3-F1
#
_cell.length_a   1.000
_cell.length_b   1.000
_cell.length_c   1.000
_cell.angle_alpha   90.00
_cell.angle_beta   90.00
_cell.angle_gamma   90.00
#
_symmetry.space_group_name_H-M   'P 1'
#
loop_
_entity.id
_entity.type
_entity.pdbx_description
1 polymer ?
#
loop_
_entity_poly.entity_id
_entity_poly.type
_entity_poly.pdbx_seq_one_letter_code
_entity_poly.pdbx_strand_id
1 'polypeptide(L)'
;MSSSCIEEVSVPDDNWYRIANELLSRAGIAINGSAPADIRVKNPDFFKRVLQEGSLGLGESYMDGWWECDRLDMFFSKVLRAGLENQLPHHFKDTLRIAGARLFNLQSKKRAWIVGKEHYDLGNDLFSRMLDPFMQYSCAYWKDADNLESAQQAKLKMICEKLQLKPGMRVLDIGCGWGGLAHYMASNYDVSVVGVTISAEQQKMAQERCEGLDVTILLQDYRDLNDQFDRIVSVGMFEHVGPKNYDTYFAVVDRNLKPEGIFLLHTIGSKKTDLNVDPWINKYIFRTVACPLYARLLSPANPTL
;
A
#
# COMPACT_ATOMS: atom_id res chain seq x y z
N MET A 1 2.12 -20.72 -44.48
CA MET A 1 2.10 -21.08 -43.05
C MET A 1 3.48 -20.82 -42.50
N SER A 2 3.68 -19.68 -41.84
CA SER A 2 4.99 -19.30 -41.27
C SER A 2 5.06 -19.86 -39.86
N SER A 3 5.80 -20.97 -39.69
CA SER A 3 6.16 -21.52 -38.40
C SER A 3 7.08 -20.50 -37.70
N SER A 4 6.59 -19.81 -36.67
CA SER A 4 7.49 -19.03 -35.80
C SER A 4 8.23 -20.04 -34.92
N CYS A 5 9.45 -20.37 -35.33
CA CYS A 5 10.42 -21.03 -34.46
C CYS A 5 10.62 -20.10 -33.24
N ILE A 6 10.06 -20.48 -32.10
CA ILE A 6 10.50 -19.94 -30.82
C ILE A 6 11.93 -20.46 -30.67
N GLU A 7 12.92 -19.58 -30.86
CA GLU A 7 14.28 -19.89 -30.45
C GLU A 7 14.23 -20.19 -28.95
N GLU A 8 14.34 -21.46 -28.57
CA GLU A 8 14.55 -21.85 -27.18
C GLU A 8 15.88 -21.22 -26.76
N VAL A 9 15.79 -20.18 -25.94
CA VAL A 9 16.95 -19.53 -25.36
C VAL A 9 17.67 -20.56 -24.51
N SER A 10 18.87 -20.96 -24.96
CA SER A 10 19.71 -21.89 -24.23
C SER A 10 20.12 -21.24 -22.91
N VAL A 11 19.55 -21.73 -21.80
CA VAL A 11 19.93 -21.31 -20.46
C VAL A 11 21.22 -22.06 -20.09
N PRO A 12 22.36 -21.36 -19.91
CA PRO A 12 23.61 -22.01 -19.54
C PRO A 12 23.52 -22.57 -18.11
N ASP A 13 24.04 -23.78 -17.90
CA ASP A 13 24.18 -24.41 -16.58
C ASP A 13 25.36 -23.80 -15.80
N ASP A 14 25.23 -22.53 -15.45
CA ASP A 14 26.21 -21.79 -14.66
C ASP A 14 25.85 -21.78 -13.17
N ASN A 15 26.74 -21.23 -12.34
CA ASN A 15 26.51 -21.17 -10.89
C ASN A 15 25.27 -20.33 -10.53
N TRP A 16 24.92 -19.30 -11.31
CA TRP A 16 23.76 -18.45 -11.06
C TRP A 16 22.46 -19.24 -11.30
N TYR A 17 22.39 -19.97 -12.40
CA TYR A 17 21.29 -20.88 -12.71
C TYR A 17 21.12 -21.93 -11.61
N ARG A 18 22.20 -22.61 -11.21
CA ARG A 18 22.14 -23.66 -10.17
C ARG A 18 21.61 -23.15 -8.83
N ILE A 19 22.09 -21.99 -8.38
CA ILE A 19 21.61 -21.36 -7.13
C ILE A 19 20.13 -21.00 -7.26
N ALA A 20 19.73 -20.36 -8.36
CA ALA A 20 18.34 -19.96 -8.59
C ALA A 20 17.40 -21.18 -8.68
N ASN A 21 17.82 -22.23 -9.39
CA ASN A 21 17.07 -23.47 -9.53
C ASN A 21 16.89 -24.18 -8.18
N GLU A 22 17.95 -24.23 -7.36
CA GLU A 22 17.87 -24.79 -6.02
C GLU A 22 16.90 -24.01 -5.13
N LEU A 23 16.93 -22.67 -5.16
CA LEU A 23 16.00 -21.84 -4.40
C LEU A 23 14.55 -22.02 -4.86
N LEU A 24 14.29 -21.97 -6.17
CA LEU A 24 12.95 -22.10 -6.73
C LEU A 24 12.36 -23.50 -6.52
N SER A 25 13.19 -24.55 -6.60
CA SER A 25 12.74 -25.92 -6.36
C SER A 25 12.24 -26.13 -4.92
N ARG A 26 12.83 -25.45 -3.92
CA ARG A 26 12.34 -25.45 -2.53
C ARG A 26 10.94 -24.85 -2.40
N ALA A 27 10.55 -23.94 -3.30
CA ALA A 27 9.20 -23.37 -3.37
C ALA A 27 8.26 -24.15 -4.31
N GLY A 28 8.74 -25.24 -4.92
CA GLY A 28 8.00 -26.02 -5.90
C GLY A 28 7.66 -25.19 -7.15
N ILE A 29 8.67 -24.49 -7.67
CA ILE A 29 8.64 -23.70 -8.91
C ILE A 29 9.75 -24.24 -9.82
N ALA A 30 9.41 -24.57 -11.06
CA ALA A 30 10.37 -25.01 -12.06
C ALA A 30 10.77 -23.86 -13.00
N ILE A 31 12.04 -23.85 -13.42
CA ILE A 31 12.52 -22.97 -14.49
C ILE A 31 12.19 -23.62 -15.82
N ASN A 32 11.54 -22.87 -16.71
CA ASN A 32 10.99 -23.31 -17.99
C ASN A 32 9.98 -24.46 -17.85
N GLY A 33 9.30 -24.52 -16.69
CA GLY A 33 8.19 -25.45 -16.46
C GLY A 33 6.88 -24.95 -17.08
N SER A 34 5.84 -25.78 -16.97
CA SER A 34 4.51 -25.53 -17.53
C SER A 34 3.42 -25.37 -16.46
N ALA A 35 3.75 -25.50 -15.18
CA ALA A 35 2.78 -25.25 -14.12
C ALA A 35 2.46 -23.73 -14.05
N PRO A 36 1.27 -23.33 -13.56
CA PRO A 36 0.85 -21.93 -13.60
C PRO A 36 1.81 -20.95 -12.91
N ALA A 37 2.51 -21.41 -11.86
CA ALA A 37 3.47 -20.61 -11.10
C ALA A 37 4.93 -20.76 -11.57
N ASP A 38 5.18 -21.59 -12.58
CA ASP A 38 6.51 -21.75 -13.16
C ASP A 38 6.90 -20.51 -13.97
N ILE A 39 8.21 -20.32 -14.13
CA ILE A 39 8.75 -19.19 -14.88
C ILE A 39 9.31 -19.66 -16.22
N ARG A 40 9.14 -18.85 -17.26
CA ARG A 40 9.79 -19.04 -18.57
C ARG A 40 10.84 -17.96 -18.73
N VAL A 41 12.12 -18.33 -18.77
CA VAL A 41 13.24 -17.39 -18.85
C VAL A 41 13.64 -17.18 -20.31
N LYS A 42 13.61 -15.92 -20.75
CA LYS A 42 13.94 -15.46 -22.10
C LYS A 42 15.33 -14.82 -22.19
N ASN A 43 15.93 -14.45 -21.06
CA ASN A 43 17.29 -13.91 -21.00
C ASN A 43 18.08 -14.60 -19.88
N PRO A 44 19.19 -15.31 -20.17
CA PRO A 44 19.96 -16.02 -19.16
C PRO A 44 20.62 -15.10 -18.10
N ASP A 45 20.84 -13.82 -18.39
CA ASP A 45 21.34 -12.85 -17.42
C ASP A 45 20.34 -12.59 -16.25
N PHE A 46 19.10 -13.06 -16.39
CA PHE A 46 18.07 -13.05 -15.35
C PHE A 46 18.57 -13.56 -14.00
N PHE A 47 19.19 -14.76 -13.96
CA PHE A 47 19.55 -15.40 -12.70
C PHE A 47 20.57 -14.55 -11.92
N LYS A 48 21.59 -14.07 -12.63
CA LYS A 48 22.62 -13.20 -12.06
C LYS A 48 22.01 -11.89 -11.56
N ARG A 49 21.14 -11.25 -12.35
CA ARG A 49 20.49 -9.99 -11.97
C ARG A 49 19.63 -10.14 -10.72
N VAL A 50 18.78 -11.17 -10.65
CA VAL A 50 17.92 -11.42 -9.48
C VAL A 50 18.74 -11.70 -8.23
N LEU A 51 19.80 -12.52 -8.35
CA LEU A 51 20.66 -12.84 -7.22
C LEU A 51 21.50 -11.63 -6.73
N GLN A 52 21.81 -10.66 -7.61
CA GLN A 52 22.58 -9.46 -7.27
C GLN A 52 21.72 -8.26 -6.82
N GLU A 53 20.52 -8.11 -7.38
CA GLU A 53 19.65 -6.94 -7.19
C GLU A 53 18.39 -7.25 -6.38
N GLY A 54 18.17 -8.51 -6.01
CA GLY A 54 17.05 -8.97 -5.20
C GLY A 54 15.70 -8.64 -5.82
N SER A 55 14.78 -8.12 -5.01
CA SER A 55 13.42 -7.74 -5.43
C SER A 55 13.42 -6.74 -6.60
N LEU A 56 14.36 -5.78 -6.60
CA LEU A 56 14.44 -4.80 -7.68
C LEU A 56 14.80 -5.45 -9.02
N GLY A 57 15.79 -6.34 -9.01
CA GLY A 57 16.18 -7.11 -10.19
C GLY A 57 15.07 -8.00 -10.71
N LEU A 58 14.36 -8.69 -9.80
CA LEU A 58 13.25 -9.57 -10.15
C LEU A 58 12.09 -8.82 -10.84
N GLY A 59 11.69 -7.68 -10.28
CA GLY A 59 10.60 -6.89 -10.84
C GLY A 59 11.00 -6.14 -12.12
N GLU A 60 12.19 -5.55 -12.17
CA GLU A 60 12.64 -4.86 -13.39
C GLU A 60 12.93 -5.83 -14.53
N SER A 61 13.48 -7.02 -14.26
CA SER A 61 13.67 -8.02 -15.32
C SER A 61 12.34 -8.55 -15.86
N TYR A 62 11.26 -8.53 -15.07
CA TYR A 62 9.91 -8.83 -15.57
C TYR A 62 9.42 -7.71 -16.51
N MET A 63 9.58 -6.45 -16.10
CA MET A 63 9.23 -5.28 -16.93
C MET A 63 10.03 -5.22 -18.23
N ASP A 64 11.30 -5.67 -18.20
CA ASP A 64 12.19 -5.75 -19.35
C ASP A 64 11.89 -6.98 -20.26
N GLY A 65 10.92 -7.83 -19.90
CA GLY A 65 10.52 -9.00 -20.67
C GLY A 65 11.52 -10.16 -20.61
N TRP A 66 12.41 -10.21 -19.62
CA TRP A 66 13.43 -11.26 -19.50
C TRP A 66 12.87 -12.59 -19.03
N TRP A 67 11.68 -12.59 -18.42
CA TRP A 67 11.00 -13.79 -17.98
C TRP A 67 9.48 -13.56 -17.91
N GLU A 68 8.73 -14.65 -17.95
CA GLU A 68 7.28 -14.65 -17.85
C GLU A 68 6.79 -15.68 -16.84
N CYS A 69 5.56 -15.48 -16.34
CA CYS A 69 4.86 -16.43 -15.48
C CYS A 69 3.36 -16.26 -15.70
N ASP A 70 2.62 -17.38 -15.81
CA ASP A 70 1.18 -17.34 -16.09
C ASP A 70 0.38 -16.87 -14.86
N ARG A 71 0.88 -17.13 -13.64
CA ARG A 71 0.26 -16.77 -12.36
C ARG A 71 1.29 -16.21 -11.37
N LEU A 72 1.67 -14.95 -11.58
CA LEU A 72 2.58 -14.22 -10.68
C LEU A 72 2.12 -14.21 -9.21
N ASP A 73 0.81 -14.15 -8.97
CA ASP A 73 0.24 -14.20 -7.62
C ASP A 73 0.54 -15.54 -6.91
N MET A 74 0.46 -16.65 -7.64
CA MET A 74 0.83 -17.97 -7.13
C MET A 74 2.34 -18.11 -6.95
N PHE A 75 3.12 -17.57 -7.89
CA PHE A 75 4.59 -17.53 -7.81
C PHE A 75 5.05 -16.81 -6.53
N PHE A 76 4.62 -15.55 -6.33
CA PHE A 76 5.01 -14.79 -5.14
C PHE A 76 4.50 -15.43 -3.84
N SER A 77 3.30 -16.00 -3.83
CA SER A 77 2.78 -16.74 -2.67
C SER A 77 3.67 -17.92 -2.28
N LYS A 78 4.13 -18.72 -3.27
CA LYS A 78 5.06 -19.84 -3.06
C LYS A 78 6.43 -19.38 -2.57
N VAL A 79 7.01 -18.37 -3.24
CA VAL A 79 8.32 -17.78 -2.89
C VAL A 79 8.33 -17.26 -1.45
N LEU A 80 7.32 -16.48 -1.07
CA LEU A 80 7.21 -15.89 0.28
C LEU A 80 6.90 -16.94 1.36
N ARG A 81 6.14 -18.00 1.04
CA ARG A 81 5.89 -19.12 1.97
C ARG A 81 7.14 -19.95 2.23
N ALA A 82 7.96 -20.17 1.21
CA ALA A 82 9.25 -20.84 1.33
C ALA A 82 10.33 -19.95 1.98
N GLY A 83 10.07 -18.65 2.13
CA GLY A 83 10.96 -17.70 2.76
C GLY A 83 12.27 -17.51 1.99
N LEU A 84 12.23 -17.62 0.65
CA LEU A 84 13.43 -17.56 -0.20
C LEU A 84 14.15 -16.20 -0.08
N GLU A 85 13.42 -15.14 0.28
CA GLU A 85 14.00 -13.82 0.54
C GLU A 85 14.98 -13.81 1.72
N ASN A 86 14.82 -14.73 2.68
CA ASN A 86 15.74 -14.86 3.82
C ASN A 86 16.94 -15.76 3.49
N GLN A 87 16.93 -16.42 2.33
CA GLN A 87 17.98 -17.34 1.88
C GLN A 87 18.93 -16.69 0.86
N LEU A 88 18.57 -15.50 0.36
CA LEU A 88 19.44 -14.69 -0.48
C LEU A 88 20.54 -14.02 0.37
N PRO A 89 21.81 -14.03 -0.08
CA PRO A 89 22.88 -13.35 0.64
C PRO A 89 22.57 -11.86 0.80
N HIS A 90 22.54 -11.35 2.04
CA HIS A 90 22.36 -9.92 2.28
C HIS A 90 23.50 -9.11 1.65
N HIS A 91 23.19 -8.30 0.64
CA HIS A 91 24.18 -7.50 -0.07
C HIS A 91 24.37 -6.11 0.57
N PHE A 92 25.59 -5.58 0.44
CA PHE A 92 26.01 -4.29 0.99
C PHE A 92 25.14 -3.09 0.54
N LYS A 93 24.55 -3.15 -0.66
CA LYS A 93 23.65 -2.10 -1.18
C LYS A 93 22.32 -2.00 -0.40
N ASP A 94 21.79 -3.12 0.07
CA ASP A 94 20.59 -3.13 0.91
C ASP A 94 20.91 -2.60 2.31
N THR A 95 22.08 -2.95 2.85
CA THR A 95 22.57 -2.39 4.12
C THR A 95 22.72 -0.86 4.05
N LEU A 96 23.28 -0.34 2.96
CA LEU A 96 23.42 1.11 2.72
C LEU A 96 22.07 1.81 2.57
N ARG A 97 21.10 1.21 1.86
CA ARG A 97 19.73 1.75 1.72
C ARG A 97 19.02 1.80 3.07
N ILE A 98 19.08 0.71 3.84
CA ILE A 98 18.51 0.63 5.20
C ILE A 98 19.15 1.70 6.10
N ALA A 99 20.48 1.89 6.01
CA ALA A 99 21.18 2.94 6.76
C ALA A 99 20.74 4.36 6.35
N GLY A 100 20.60 4.63 5.05
CA GLY A 100 20.10 5.91 4.55
C GLY A 100 18.68 6.24 4.99
N ALA A 101 17.77 5.25 4.95
CA ALA A 101 16.40 5.40 5.45
C ALA A 101 16.34 5.63 6.98
N ARG A 102 17.31 5.09 7.74
CA ARG A 102 17.46 5.40 9.17
C ARG A 102 17.92 6.82 9.42
N LEU A 103 18.78 7.38 8.58
CA LEU A 103 19.36 8.70 8.78
C LEU A 103 18.42 9.82 8.32
N PHE A 104 17.74 9.69 7.18
CA PHE A 104 16.88 10.74 6.64
C PHE A 104 15.39 10.50 6.96
N ASN A 105 14.62 11.56 7.25
CA ASN A 105 13.15 11.47 7.33
C ASN A 105 12.59 11.65 5.92
N LEU A 106 12.11 10.56 5.30
CA LEU A 106 11.59 10.61 3.95
C LEU A 106 10.20 11.26 3.90
N GLN A 107 9.50 11.37 5.03
CA GLN A 107 8.09 11.73 5.17
C GLN A 107 7.86 13.15 5.72
N SER A 108 8.77 14.09 5.40
CA SER A 108 8.61 15.53 5.75
C SER A 108 7.38 16.16 5.07
N LYS A 109 6.81 17.23 5.66
CA LYS A 109 5.72 18.03 5.05
C LYS A 109 5.95 18.34 3.58
N LYS A 110 7.10 18.92 3.25
CA LYS A 110 7.45 19.31 1.87
C LYS A 110 7.43 18.15 0.88
N ARG A 111 7.84 16.94 1.30
CA ARG A 111 7.85 15.75 0.44
C ARG A 111 6.45 15.15 0.27
N ALA A 112 5.59 15.25 1.28
CA ALA A 112 4.21 14.80 1.15
C ALA A 112 3.50 15.50 -0.03
N TRP A 113 3.65 16.82 -0.16
CA TRP A 113 3.12 17.58 -1.30
C TRP A 113 3.68 17.15 -2.67
N ILE A 114 4.97 16.82 -2.74
CA ILE A 114 5.60 16.34 -3.99
C ILE A 114 5.00 14.99 -4.39
N VAL A 115 4.91 14.06 -3.44
CA VAL A 115 4.32 12.72 -3.68
C VAL A 115 2.85 12.84 -4.06
N GLY A 116 2.07 13.66 -3.36
CA GLY A 116 0.65 13.88 -3.68
C GLY A 116 0.42 14.40 -5.10
N LYS A 117 1.29 15.29 -5.57
CA LYS A 117 1.24 15.86 -6.94
C LYS A 117 1.67 14.86 -8.01
N GLU A 118 2.77 14.13 -7.81
CA GLU A 118 3.30 13.22 -8.85
C GLU A 118 2.49 11.91 -8.99
N HIS A 119 1.85 11.42 -7.92
CA HIS A 119 1.20 10.10 -7.92
C HIS A 119 -0.27 10.11 -8.32
N TYR A 120 -1.00 11.20 -8.09
CA TYR A 120 -2.44 11.24 -8.33
C TYR A 120 -2.86 12.11 -9.51
N ASP A 121 -2.09 13.15 -9.88
CA ASP A 121 -2.43 14.08 -10.99
C ASP A 121 -2.41 13.45 -12.41
N LEU A 122 -2.06 12.15 -12.54
CA LEU A 122 -1.82 11.49 -13.84
C LEU A 122 -2.66 10.21 -14.10
N GLY A 123 -3.66 9.85 -13.27
CA GLY A 123 -4.18 8.46 -13.27
C GLY A 123 -5.68 8.19 -13.02
N ASN A 124 -6.56 9.19 -13.01
CA ASN A 124 -7.98 8.95 -12.67
C ASN A 124 -8.75 8.07 -13.67
N ASP A 125 -8.33 8.01 -14.93
CA ASP A 125 -8.89 7.13 -15.95
C ASP A 125 -8.62 5.64 -15.64
N LEU A 126 -7.41 5.31 -15.20
CA LEU A 126 -7.04 3.98 -14.73
C LEU A 126 -7.83 3.62 -13.46
N PHE A 127 -7.83 4.50 -12.45
CA PHE A 127 -8.50 4.22 -11.18
C PHE A 127 -10.01 4.05 -11.34
N SER A 128 -10.68 4.88 -12.15
CA SER A 128 -12.12 4.74 -12.41
C SER A 128 -12.52 3.45 -13.11
N ARG A 129 -11.59 2.81 -13.84
CA ARG A 129 -11.81 1.51 -14.49
C ARG A 129 -11.45 0.32 -13.60
N MET A 130 -10.49 0.51 -12.71
CA MET A 130 -9.96 -0.55 -11.83
C MET A 130 -10.73 -0.68 -10.52
N LEU A 131 -11.20 0.44 -9.96
CA LEU A 131 -11.81 0.50 -8.63
C LEU A 131 -13.34 0.35 -8.70
N ASP A 132 -13.94 0.21 -7.52
CA ASP A 132 -15.40 0.22 -7.36
C ASP A 132 -15.98 1.65 -7.50
N PRO A 133 -17.31 1.82 -7.56
CA PRO A 133 -17.96 3.13 -7.70
C PRO A 133 -17.62 4.15 -6.59
N PHE A 134 -17.24 3.70 -5.38
CA PHE A 134 -16.76 4.58 -4.30
C PHE A 134 -15.26 4.92 -4.40
N MET A 135 -14.58 4.53 -5.48
CA MET A 135 -13.16 4.81 -5.74
C MET A 135 -12.26 4.38 -4.57
N GLN A 136 -12.51 3.19 -4.00
CA GLN A 136 -11.77 2.72 -2.83
C GLN A 136 -10.46 2.07 -3.25
N TYR A 137 -9.37 2.84 -3.26
CA TYR A 137 -8.02 2.30 -3.38
C TYR A 137 -7.48 1.82 -2.03
N SER A 138 -8.23 0.91 -1.40
CA SER A 138 -7.93 0.29 -0.11
C SER A 138 -8.56 -1.10 -0.03
N CYS A 139 -8.16 -1.90 0.96
CA CYS A 139 -8.61 -3.28 1.12
C CYS A 139 -10.14 -3.37 1.31
N ALA A 140 -10.78 -4.27 0.56
CA ALA A 140 -12.20 -4.59 0.67
C ALA A 140 -12.48 -5.67 1.74
N TYR A 141 -13.74 -5.87 2.12
CA TYR A 141 -14.14 -6.86 3.12
C TYR A 141 -15.04 -7.94 2.49
N TRP A 142 -14.50 -9.15 2.33
CA TRP A 142 -15.09 -10.21 1.50
C TRP A 142 -15.95 -11.23 2.23
N LYS A 143 -16.21 -11.06 3.53
CA LYS A 143 -16.84 -12.11 4.37
C LYS A 143 -18.12 -12.68 3.75
N ASP A 144 -19.00 -11.81 3.28
CA ASP A 144 -20.32 -12.15 2.74
C ASP A 144 -20.50 -11.59 1.30
N ALA A 145 -19.41 -11.20 0.63
CA ALA A 145 -19.43 -10.57 -0.69
C ALA A 145 -18.78 -11.46 -1.75
N ASP A 146 -19.36 -11.49 -2.94
CA ASP A 146 -18.90 -12.27 -4.10
C ASP A 146 -18.28 -11.41 -5.21
N ASN A 147 -18.30 -10.08 -5.05
CA ASN A 147 -17.74 -9.12 -6.01
C ASN A 147 -17.12 -7.89 -5.31
N LEU A 148 -16.28 -7.15 -6.03
CA LEU A 148 -15.50 -6.03 -5.50
C LEU A 148 -16.38 -4.91 -4.96
N GLU A 149 -17.46 -4.55 -5.65
CA GLU A 149 -18.37 -3.48 -5.25
C GLU A 149 -19.04 -3.83 -3.92
N SER A 150 -19.64 -5.01 -3.81
CA SER A 150 -20.24 -5.49 -2.56
C SER A 150 -19.22 -5.57 -1.43
N ALA A 151 -17.99 -6.01 -1.71
CA ALA A 151 -16.93 -6.11 -0.71
C ALA A 151 -16.45 -4.73 -0.22
N GLN A 152 -16.42 -3.72 -1.10
CA GLN A 152 -16.07 -2.35 -0.72
C GLN A 152 -17.17 -1.70 0.09
N GLN A 153 -18.43 -1.87 -0.30
CA GLN A 153 -19.58 -1.42 0.50
C GLN A 153 -19.61 -2.08 1.88
N ALA A 154 -19.34 -3.39 1.96
CA ALA A 154 -19.25 -4.10 3.24
C ALA A 154 -18.13 -3.53 4.14
N LYS A 155 -16.98 -3.17 3.56
CA LYS A 155 -15.89 -2.50 4.29
C LYS A 155 -16.30 -1.12 4.80
N LEU A 156 -16.95 -0.31 3.96
CA LEU A 156 -17.43 1.02 4.32
C LEU A 156 -18.46 0.93 5.47
N LYS A 157 -19.43 0.03 5.36
CA LYS A 157 -20.40 -0.26 6.42
C LYS A 157 -19.74 -0.69 7.72
N MET A 158 -18.79 -1.63 7.66
CA MET A 158 -18.06 -2.10 8.84
C MET A 158 -17.30 -0.95 9.54
N ILE A 159 -16.72 -0.02 8.79
CA ILE A 159 -16.07 1.17 9.36
C ILE A 159 -17.11 2.01 10.13
N CYS A 160 -18.24 2.35 9.51
CA CYS A 160 -19.30 3.14 10.14
C CYS A 160 -19.87 2.47 11.41
N GLU A 161 -20.10 1.16 11.36
CA GLU A 161 -20.60 0.39 12.50
C GLU A 161 -19.60 0.37 13.66
N LYS A 162 -18.30 0.19 13.38
CA LYS A 162 -17.24 0.24 14.41
C LYS A 162 -17.09 1.63 15.01
N LEU A 163 -17.31 2.67 14.21
CA LEU A 163 -17.35 4.05 14.69
C LEU A 163 -18.61 4.35 15.51
N GLN A 164 -19.64 3.49 15.50
CA GLN A 164 -20.88 3.71 16.24
C GLN A 164 -21.46 5.11 15.99
N LEU A 165 -21.61 5.47 14.70
CA LEU A 165 -22.12 6.76 14.27
C LEU A 165 -23.54 7.00 14.82
N LYS A 166 -23.79 8.21 15.32
CA LYS A 166 -25.10 8.67 15.81
C LYS A 166 -25.48 9.97 15.12
N PRO A 167 -26.79 10.26 14.99
CA PRO A 167 -27.28 11.54 14.47
C PRO A 167 -26.59 12.75 15.11
N GLY A 168 -26.17 13.71 14.29
CA GLY A 168 -25.53 14.97 14.71
C GLY A 168 -24.04 14.90 15.03
N MET A 169 -23.39 13.74 14.89
CA MET A 169 -21.93 13.63 15.11
C MET A 169 -21.12 14.30 13.99
N ARG A 170 -19.96 14.85 14.35
CA ARG A 170 -18.92 15.28 13.40
C ARG A 170 -17.83 14.22 13.26
N VAL A 171 -17.51 13.84 12.03
CA VAL A 171 -16.52 12.82 11.69
C VAL A 171 -15.37 13.45 10.91
N LEU A 172 -14.12 13.16 11.29
CA LEU A 172 -12.92 13.52 10.53
C LEU A 172 -12.39 12.29 9.77
N ASP A 173 -12.23 12.42 8.46
CA ASP A 173 -11.59 11.42 7.59
C ASP A 173 -10.19 11.92 7.15
N ILE A 174 -9.14 11.40 7.80
CA ILE A 174 -7.75 11.76 7.54
C ILE A 174 -7.24 10.96 6.33
N GLY A 175 -6.95 11.66 5.23
CA GLY A 175 -6.56 11.03 3.98
C GLY A 175 -7.78 10.55 3.18
N CYS A 176 -8.78 11.43 3.00
CA CYS A 176 -10.09 11.08 2.47
C CYS A 176 -10.11 10.62 0.99
N GLY A 177 -8.97 10.71 0.28
CA GLY A 177 -8.85 10.36 -1.13
C GLY A 177 -9.91 11.04 -1.99
N TRP A 178 -10.57 10.29 -2.88
CA TRP A 178 -11.68 10.76 -3.73
C TRP A 178 -13.03 10.90 -2.99
N GLY A 179 -13.04 10.93 -1.65
CA GLY A 179 -14.23 11.19 -0.84
C GLY A 179 -15.22 10.03 -0.74
N GLY A 180 -14.84 8.81 -1.14
CA GLY A 180 -15.77 7.66 -1.15
C GLY A 180 -16.32 7.29 0.23
N LEU A 181 -15.47 7.33 1.28
CA LEU A 181 -15.91 7.07 2.65
C LEU A 181 -16.74 8.22 3.20
N ALA A 182 -16.33 9.47 2.96
CA ALA A 182 -17.09 10.65 3.37
C ALA A 182 -18.50 10.66 2.76
N HIS A 183 -18.62 10.42 1.45
CA HIS A 183 -19.88 10.24 0.76
C HIS A 183 -20.71 9.11 1.38
N TYR A 184 -20.13 7.92 1.57
CA TYR A 184 -20.85 6.79 2.15
C TYR A 184 -21.40 7.09 3.55
N MET A 185 -20.59 7.71 4.41
CA MET A 185 -21.01 8.09 5.77
C MET A 185 -22.15 9.10 5.74
N ALA A 186 -21.99 10.22 5.03
CA ALA A 186 -22.97 11.29 5.00
C ALA A 186 -24.27 10.91 4.28
N SER A 187 -24.22 9.98 3.31
CA SER A 187 -25.44 9.49 2.64
C SER A 187 -26.24 8.47 3.47
N ASN A 188 -25.59 7.73 4.37
CA ASN A 188 -26.23 6.61 5.09
C ASN A 188 -26.44 6.88 6.59
N TYR A 189 -25.76 7.87 7.14
CA TYR A 189 -25.80 8.25 8.54
C TYR A 189 -25.96 9.76 8.64
N ASP A 190 -26.77 10.23 9.60
CA ASP A 190 -27.03 11.64 9.83
C ASP A 190 -25.83 12.31 10.56
N VAL A 191 -24.72 12.44 9.86
CA VAL A 191 -23.45 12.96 10.38
C VAL A 191 -22.84 13.99 9.44
N SER A 192 -22.11 14.94 10.02
CA SER A 192 -21.28 15.89 9.26
C SER A 192 -19.87 15.31 9.10
N VAL A 193 -19.30 15.38 7.89
CA VAL A 193 -17.97 14.83 7.61
C VAL A 193 -17.00 15.91 7.17
N VAL A 194 -15.82 15.93 7.78
CA VAL A 194 -14.67 16.71 7.31
C VAL A 194 -13.63 15.75 6.75
N GLY A 195 -13.39 15.79 5.44
CA GLY A 195 -12.32 15.05 4.78
C GLY A 195 -11.07 15.91 4.61
N VAL A 196 -9.89 15.32 4.77
CA VAL A 196 -8.61 16.02 4.55
C VAL A 196 -7.76 15.26 3.54
N THR A 197 -7.26 15.97 2.53
CA THR A 197 -6.33 15.44 1.53
C THR A 197 -5.23 16.46 1.21
N ILE A 198 -4.14 15.98 0.62
CA ILE A 198 -3.02 16.78 0.10
C ILE A 198 -3.01 16.86 -1.43
N SER A 199 -3.94 16.18 -2.11
CA SER A 199 -4.10 16.23 -3.58
C SER A 199 -5.27 17.13 -3.95
N ALA A 200 -4.99 18.15 -4.77
CA ALA A 200 -6.00 19.07 -5.26
C ALA A 200 -7.00 18.39 -6.20
N GLU A 201 -6.56 17.42 -6.99
CA GLU A 201 -7.43 16.66 -7.87
C GLU A 201 -8.39 15.76 -7.08
N GLN A 202 -7.88 15.06 -6.05
CA GLN A 202 -8.71 14.29 -5.13
C GLN A 202 -9.71 15.18 -4.40
N GLN A 203 -9.30 16.37 -3.95
CA GLN A 203 -10.20 17.33 -3.32
C GLN A 203 -11.35 17.68 -4.27
N LYS A 204 -11.05 18.06 -5.51
CA LYS A 204 -12.06 18.46 -6.49
C LYS A 204 -13.07 17.34 -6.74
N MET A 205 -12.61 16.12 -6.99
CA MET A 205 -13.49 14.97 -7.21
C MET A 205 -14.29 14.59 -5.97
N ALA A 206 -13.70 14.70 -4.78
CA ALA A 206 -14.40 14.43 -3.52
C ALA A 206 -15.52 15.46 -3.26
N GLN A 207 -15.29 16.74 -3.60
CA GLN A 207 -16.30 17.79 -3.52
C GLN A 207 -17.45 17.52 -4.50
N GLU A 208 -17.15 17.21 -5.76
CA GLU A 208 -18.15 16.84 -6.77
C GLU A 208 -18.96 15.62 -6.34
N ARG A 209 -18.30 14.59 -5.79
CA ARG A 209 -18.96 13.38 -5.30
C ARG A 209 -19.92 13.65 -4.14
N CYS A 210 -19.57 14.58 -3.24
CA CYS A 210 -20.33 14.84 -2.02
C CYS A 210 -21.26 16.04 -2.14
N GLU A 211 -21.53 16.53 -3.35
CA GLU A 211 -22.41 17.67 -3.58
C GLU A 211 -23.81 17.42 -2.98
N GLY A 212 -24.31 18.39 -2.19
CA GLY A 212 -25.60 18.27 -1.51
C GLY A 212 -25.59 17.51 -0.18
N LEU A 213 -24.44 16.98 0.27
CA LEU A 213 -24.27 16.34 1.58
C LEU A 213 -23.57 17.29 2.57
N ASP A 214 -23.70 17.03 3.89
CA ASP A 214 -22.96 17.75 4.94
C ASP A 214 -21.50 17.26 5.00
N VAL A 215 -20.75 17.59 3.95
CA VAL A 215 -19.35 17.19 3.77
C VAL A 215 -18.48 18.38 3.40
N THR A 216 -17.39 18.58 4.14
CA THR A 216 -16.36 19.57 3.83
C THR A 216 -15.04 18.87 3.50
N ILE A 217 -14.45 19.16 2.33
CA ILE A 217 -13.14 18.60 1.93
C ILE A 217 -12.06 19.68 1.97
N LEU A 218 -11.08 19.50 2.86
CA LEU A 218 -9.97 20.41 3.09
C LEU A 218 -8.71 19.94 2.36
N LEU A 219 -8.11 20.84 1.58
CA LEU A 219 -6.78 20.65 0.99
C LEU A 219 -5.73 21.23 1.93
N GLN A 220 -5.26 20.41 2.87
CA GLN A 220 -4.24 20.80 3.84
C GLN A 220 -3.50 19.59 4.40
N ASP A 221 -2.40 19.84 5.10
CA ASP A 221 -1.71 18.80 5.87
C ASP A 221 -2.47 18.52 7.16
N TYR A 222 -2.80 17.25 7.43
CA TYR A 222 -3.52 16.86 8.64
C TYR A 222 -2.84 17.31 9.94
N ARG A 223 -1.50 17.49 9.92
CA ARG A 223 -0.73 17.93 11.09
C ARG A 223 -1.12 19.32 11.59
N ASP A 224 -1.76 20.12 10.74
CA ASP A 224 -2.17 21.49 11.05
C ASP A 224 -3.63 21.58 11.56
N LEU A 225 -4.36 20.45 11.62
CA LEU A 225 -5.74 20.40 12.12
C LEU A 225 -5.82 20.68 13.62
N ASN A 226 -6.68 21.60 14.04
CA ASN A 226 -6.93 21.92 15.44
C ASN A 226 -8.41 22.21 15.68
N ASP A 227 -9.24 21.17 15.58
CA ASP A 227 -10.70 21.19 15.81
C ASP A 227 -11.07 19.98 16.71
N GLN A 228 -12.34 19.69 16.93
CA GLN A 228 -12.81 18.62 17.81
C GLN A 228 -13.93 17.79 17.15
N PHE A 229 -13.69 16.50 16.99
CA PHE A 229 -14.58 15.56 16.31
C PHE A 229 -15.06 14.46 17.25
N ASP A 230 -16.29 14.02 17.05
CA ASP A 230 -16.84 12.87 17.78
C ASP A 230 -16.18 11.58 17.31
N ARG A 231 -15.78 11.50 16.03
CA ARG A 231 -15.17 10.33 15.42
C ARG A 231 -14.03 10.73 14.52
N ILE A 232 -12.97 9.94 14.52
CA ILE A 232 -11.88 10.07 13.55
C ILE A 232 -11.70 8.73 12.85
N VAL A 233 -11.50 8.77 11.54
CA VAL A 233 -11.14 7.61 10.73
C VAL A 233 -9.95 7.95 9.85
N SER A 234 -9.10 6.96 9.62
CA SER A 234 -7.92 7.09 8.77
C SER A 234 -7.65 5.77 8.07
N VAL A 235 -7.76 5.76 6.75
CA VAL A 235 -7.66 4.55 5.91
C VAL A 235 -6.52 4.69 4.92
N GLY A 236 -5.51 3.81 5.01
CA GLY A 236 -4.45 3.69 3.99
C GLY A 236 -3.49 4.88 3.89
N MET A 237 -3.52 5.82 4.85
CA MET A 237 -2.58 6.95 4.86
C MET A 237 -1.37 6.71 5.79
N PHE A 238 -1.51 5.88 6.81
CA PHE A 238 -0.54 5.80 7.92
C PHE A 238 0.80 5.17 7.48
N GLU A 239 0.73 4.34 6.45
CA GLU A 239 1.84 3.79 5.68
C GLU A 239 2.78 4.88 5.14
N HIS A 240 2.25 6.08 4.88
CA HIS A 240 2.99 7.24 4.35
C HIS A 240 3.49 8.19 5.44
N VAL A 241 3.11 7.98 6.70
CA VAL A 241 3.58 8.81 7.84
C VAL A 241 5.04 8.49 8.16
N GLY A 242 5.40 7.21 8.08
CA GLY A 242 6.73 6.70 8.42
C GLY A 242 7.01 6.71 9.94
N PRO A 243 7.84 5.77 10.42
CA PRO A 243 7.98 5.47 11.85
C PRO A 243 8.53 6.61 12.71
N LYS A 244 9.21 7.60 12.10
CA LYS A 244 9.72 8.78 12.82
C LYS A 244 8.64 9.80 13.17
N ASN A 245 7.46 9.68 12.57
CA ASN A 245 6.37 10.66 12.75
C ASN A 245 5.11 10.02 13.35
N TYR A 246 5.17 8.77 13.84
CA TYR A 246 4.01 8.09 14.45
C TYR A 246 3.52 8.79 15.71
N ASP A 247 4.42 9.22 16.61
CA ASP A 247 4.04 9.95 17.82
C ASP A 247 3.33 11.27 17.48
N THR A 248 3.83 11.98 16.47
CA THR A 248 3.17 13.20 15.95
C THR A 248 1.79 12.88 15.38
N TYR A 249 1.65 11.78 14.64
CA TYR A 249 0.37 11.37 14.07
C TYR A 249 -0.67 11.13 15.16
N PHE A 250 -0.35 10.33 16.18
CA PHE A 250 -1.27 10.06 17.27
C PHE A 250 -1.54 11.30 18.14
N ALA A 251 -0.56 12.17 18.36
CA ALA A 251 -0.78 13.45 19.05
C ALA A 251 -1.74 14.37 18.30
N VAL A 252 -1.71 14.37 16.96
CA VAL A 252 -2.66 15.11 16.13
C VAL A 252 -4.06 14.51 16.21
N VAL A 253 -4.17 13.17 16.19
CA VAL A 253 -5.45 12.49 16.39
C VAL A 253 -6.04 12.81 17.76
N ASP A 254 -5.25 12.67 18.82
CA ASP A 254 -5.65 12.96 20.21
C ASP A 254 -6.14 14.41 20.37
N ARG A 255 -5.35 15.38 19.86
CA ARG A 255 -5.74 16.80 19.86
C ARG A 255 -7.07 17.06 19.16
N ASN A 256 -7.45 16.26 18.16
CA ASN A 256 -8.66 16.47 17.38
C ASN A 256 -9.85 15.58 17.80
N LEU A 257 -9.66 14.68 18.76
CA LEU A 257 -10.69 13.77 19.23
C LEU A 257 -11.35 14.34 20.50
N LYS A 258 -12.68 14.33 20.55
CA LYS A 258 -13.41 14.65 21.77
C LYS A 258 -13.14 13.61 22.87
N PRO A 259 -13.33 13.94 24.17
CA PRO A 259 -13.05 13.02 25.28
C PRO A 259 -13.70 11.62 25.16
N GLU A 260 -14.93 11.55 24.65
CA GLU A 260 -15.69 10.30 24.43
C GLU A 260 -15.66 9.85 22.95
N GLY A 261 -14.66 10.33 22.20
CA GLY A 261 -14.53 10.07 20.78
C GLY A 261 -13.99 8.67 20.48
N ILE A 262 -14.27 8.18 19.28
CA ILE A 262 -13.73 6.91 18.78
C ILE A 262 -12.85 7.19 17.58
N PHE A 263 -11.63 6.64 17.61
CA PHE A 263 -10.71 6.66 16.48
C PHE A 263 -10.58 5.25 15.86
N LEU A 264 -10.74 5.16 14.54
CA LEU A 264 -10.48 3.95 13.76
C LEU A 264 -9.29 4.17 12.81
N LEU A 265 -8.22 3.41 13.05
CA LEU A 265 -7.07 3.31 12.15
C LEU A 265 -7.15 2.04 11.30
N HIS A 266 -7.12 2.19 9.98
CA HIS A 266 -7.01 1.09 9.01
C HIS A 266 -5.72 1.28 8.20
N THR A 267 -4.76 0.36 8.39
CA THR A 267 -3.43 0.43 7.77
C THR A 267 -2.90 -0.97 7.47
N ILE A 268 -2.09 -1.11 6.43
CA ILE A 268 -1.31 -2.31 6.12
C ILE A 268 -0.28 -2.53 7.22
N GLY A 269 -0.21 -3.74 7.77
CA GLY A 269 0.74 -4.08 8.83
C GLY A 269 1.88 -4.99 8.36
N SER A 270 3.05 -4.86 8.98
CA SER A 270 4.11 -5.87 8.90
C SER A 270 4.11 -6.79 10.13
N LYS A 271 4.55 -8.03 9.91
CA LYS A 271 4.79 -9.04 10.96
C LYS A 271 6.19 -8.97 11.59
N LYS A 272 7.14 -8.23 10.99
CA LYS A 272 8.54 -8.14 11.44
C LYS A 272 8.97 -6.69 11.69
N THR A 273 9.81 -6.49 12.70
CA THR A 273 10.39 -5.19 13.06
C THR A 273 11.63 -4.88 12.21
N ASP A 274 11.42 -4.54 10.94
CA ASP A 274 12.49 -4.01 10.09
C ASP A 274 12.01 -2.73 9.37
N LEU A 275 12.94 -2.08 8.66
CA LEU A 275 12.58 -0.99 7.75
C LEU A 275 11.96 -1.62 6.51
N ASN A 276 10.70 -2.02 6.66
CA ASN A 276 9.85 -2.72 5.70
C ASN A 276 9.60 -1.86 4.46
N VAL A 277 10.61 -1.71 3.61
CA VAL A 277 10.50 -1.00 2.35
C VAL A 277 11.08 -1.90 1.26
N ASP A 278 10.18 -2.60 0.57
CA ASP A 278 10.57 -3.36 -0.62
C ASP A 278 11.18 -2.40 -1.66
N PRO A 279 12.39 -2.69 -2.18
CA PRO A 279 13.09 -1.81 -3.12
C PRO A 279 12.32 -1.51 -4.41
N TRP A 280 11.59 -2.48 -4.95
CA TRP A 280 10.86 -2.33 -6.20
C TRP A 280 9.61 -1.48 -5.98
N ILE A 281 8.81 -1.81 -4.96
CA ILE A 281 7.64 -1.03 -4.55
C ILE A 281 8.02 0.42 -4.27
N ASN A 282 9.10 0.67 -3.55
CA ASN A 282 9.52 2.04 -3.23
C ASN A 282 10.02 2.84 -4.44
N LYS A 283 10.55 2.18 -5.48
CA LYS A 283 11.01 2.88 -6.69
C LYS A 283 9.85 3.23 -7.63
N TYR A 284 8.94 2.27 -7.84
CA TYR A 284 7.93 2.34 -8.90
C TYR A 284 6.53 2.68 -8.43
N ILE A 285 6.15 2.23 -7.24
CA ILE A 285 4.81 2.40 -6.69
C ILE A 285 4.92 3.44 -5.57
N PHE A 286 5.05 3.04 -4.31
CA PHE A 286 5.01 3.97 -3.19
C PHE A 286 6.39 4.50 -2.78
N ARG A 287 6.83 5.59 -3.40
CA ARG A 287 7.99 6.36 -2.90
C ARG A 287 7.66 6.86 -1.49
N THR A 288 8.42 6.38 -0.49
CA THR A 288 8.34 6.74 0.94
C THR A 288 7.40 5.94 1.86
N VAL A 289 6.75 4.87 1.39
CA VAL A 289 5.95 4.02 2.30
C VAL A 289 6.82 3.23 3.26
N ALA A 290 6.40 3.15 4.52
CA ALA A 290 6.91 2.21 5.50
C ALA A 290 5.72 1.58 6.24
N CYS A 291 5.56 0.26 6.08
CA CYS A 291 4.47 -0.45 6.72
C CYS A 291 4.67 -0.48 8.25
N PRO A 292 3.70 -0.02 9.05
CA PRO A 292 3.78 -0.07 10.50
C PRO A 292 3.84 -1.51 11.04
N LEU A 293 4.55 -1.67 12.15
CA LEU A 293 4.52 -2.89 12.94
C LEU A 293 3.39 -2.82 13.97
N TYR A 294 2.65 -3.91 14.14
CA TYR A 294 1.64 -4.06 15.18
C TYR A 294 2.16 -3.72 16.60
N ALA A 295 3.35 -4.19 16.98
CA ALA A 295 3.92 -3.92 18.30
C ALA A 295 4.36 -2.46 18.51
N ARG A 296 4.63 -1.69 17.45
CA ARG A 296 4.91 -0.24 17.57
C ARG A 296 3.63 0.58 17.74
N LEU A 297 2.50 0.09 17.23
CA LEU A 297 1.18 0.69 17.45
C LEU A 297 0.69 0.52 18.91
N LEU A 298 1.16 -0.54 19.59
CA LEU A 298 0.79 -0.85 20.97
C LEU A 298 1.82 -0.36 22.00
N SER A 299 2.93 0.22 21.57
CA SER A 299 3.87 0.83 22.51
C SER A 299 3.17 2.06 23.10
N PRO A 300 3.05 2.17 24.43
CA PRO A 300 2.35 3.28 25.04
C PRO A 300 2.98 4.59 24.55
N ALA A 301 2.16 5.52 24.08
CA ALA A 301 2.58 6.84 23.63
C ALA A 301 3.17 7.72 24.76
N ASN A 302 3.49 7.15 25.91
CA ASN A 302 4.15 7.78 27.05
C ASN A 302 4.78 6.73 27.99
N PRO A 303 6.12 6.57 28.00
CA PRO A 303 6.83 6.04 29.16
C PRO A 303 7.32 7.21 30.03
N THR A 304 6.40 8.04 30.54
CA THR A 304 6.73 9.04 31.59
C THR A 304 5.50 9.33 32.44
N LEU A 305 5.39 8.58 33.54
CA LEU A 305 5.25 9.14 34.89
C LEU A 305 6.49 8.70 35.67
#